data_AF-A0A401UN09-F1
#
_entry.id   AF-A0A401UN09-F1
#
_cell.length_a   1.000
_cell.length_b   1.000
_cell.length_c   1.000
_cell.angle_alpha   90.00
_cell.angle_beta   90.00
_cell.angle_gamma   90.00
#
_symmetry.space_group_name_H-M   'P 1'
#
loop_
_entity.id
_entity.type
_entity.pdbx_description
1 polymer ?
#
loop_
_entity_poly.entity_id
_entity_poly.type
_entity_poly.pdbx_seq_one_letter_code
_entity_poly.pdbx_strand_id
1 'polypeptide(L)'
;MKYLNIIYNSFLWALVIAITSFKSEWLEMRINIGYIFFVTFILLSVILSLIPRRKQLKLSVVFTTANLFICTIYAMVLYGFQRLKTVPASIIREGIHINKIQFSVINLVLLIIIILGLVLIIIFDKSKQKKYK
;
A
#
# COMPACT_ATOMS: atom_id res chain seq x y z
N MET A 1 10.42 6.48 12.62
CA MET A 1 9.61 5.52 13.40
C MET A 1 9.58 4.20 12.65
N LYS A 2 9.94 3.06 13.25
CA LYS A 2 9.91 1.76 12.55
C LYS A 2 8.49 1.38 12.11
N TYR A 3 7.49 1.67 12.94
CA TYR A 3 6.09 1.32 12.69
C TYR A 3 5.49 2.02 11.47
N LEU A 4 5.79 3.31 11.24
CA LEU A 4 5.27 4.03 10.07
C LEU A 4 5.81 3.43 8.76
N ASN A 5 7.11 3.10 8.70
CA ASN A 5 7.70 2.42 7.53
C ASN A 5 7.08 1.03 7.32
N ILE A 6 6.84 0.28 8.40
CA ILE A 6 6.20 -1.04 8.34
C ILE A 6 4.79 -0.92 7.77
N ILE A 7 3.96 -0.03 8.33
CA ILE A 7 2.58 0.18 7.91
C ILE A 7 2.54 0.63 6.45
N TYR A 8 3.37 1.60 6.06
CA TYR A 8 3.42 2.11 4.70
C TYR A 8 3.84 1.04 3.67
N ASN A 9 4.89 0.27 3.96
CA ASN A 9 5.31 -0.81 3.06
C ASN A 9 4.27 -1.94 3.01
N SER A 10 3.63 -2.26 4.14
CA SER A 10 2.54 -3.26 4.19
C SER A 10 1.34 -2.81 3.36
N PHE A 11 1.00 -1.52 3.40
CA PHE A 11 -0.06 -0.92 2.59
C PHE A 11 0.23 -1.06 1.09
N LEU A 12 1.45 -0.72 0.64
CA LEU A 12 1.84 -0.86 -0.77
C LEU A 12 1.74 -2.31 -1.24
N TRP A 13 2.27 -3.26 -0.46
CA TRP A 13 2.23 -4.68 -0.81
C TRP A 13 0.82 -5.25 -0.78
N ALA A 14 -0.02 -4.87 0.20
CA ALA A 14 -1.42 -5.28 0.24
C ALA A 14 -2.20 -4.77 -0.98
N LEU A 15 -1.93 -3.53 -1.41
CA LEU A 15 -2.54 -2.96 -2.61
C LEU A 15 -2.11 -3.73 -3.87
N VAL A 16 -0.82 -4.06 -3.99
CA VAL A 16 -0.31 -4.89 -5.10
C VAL A 16 -0.95 -6.28 -5.11
N ILE A 17 -1.02 -6.95 -3.96
CA ILE A 17 -1.64 -8.28 -3.85
C ILE A 17 -3.11 -8.21 -4.26
N ALA A 18 -3.86 -7.21 -3.78
CA ALA A 18 -5.26 -7.04 -4.14
C ALA A 18 -5.44 -6.78 -5.64
N ILE A 19 -4.58 -5.96 -6.25
CA ILE A 19 -4.57 -5.73 -7.70
C ILE A 19 -4.30 -7.04 -8.45
N THR A 20 -3.31 -7.84 -8.02
CA THR A 20 -3.04 -9.14 -8.64
C THR A 20 -4.22 -10.10 -8.49
N SER A 21 -4.88 -10.12 -7.33
CA SER A 21 -6.09 -10.92 -7.10
C SER A 21 -7.26 -10.47 -7.97
N PHE A 22 -7.39 -9.16 -8.24
CA PHE A 22 -8.39 -8.61 -9.17
C PHE A 22 -8.20 -9.08 -10.62
N LYS A 23 -7.03 -9.62 -10.98
CA LYS A 23 -6.79 -10.14 -12.33
C LYS A 23 -7.33 -11.55 -12.51
N SER A 24 -7.57 -12.25 -11.42
CA SER A 24 -8.17 -13.58 -11.45
C SER A 24 -9.69 -13.45 -11.41
N GLU A 25 -10.33 -13.66 -12.56
CA GLU A 25 -11.79 -13.64 -12.69
C GLU A 25 -12.47 -14.61 -11.71
N TRP A 26 -11.87 -15.78 -11.48
CA TRP A 26 -12.38 -16.76 -10.54
C TRP A 26 -12.44 -16.21 -9.10
N LEU A 27 -11.42 -15.45 -8.69
CA LEU A 27 -11.38 -14.80 -7.38
C LEU A 27 -12.35 -13.63 -7.31
N GLU A 28 -12.38 -12.78 -8.34
CA GLU A 28 -13.29 -11.63 -8.43
C GLU A 28 -14.76 -12.04 -8.30
N MET A 29 -15.15 -13.16 -8.93
CA MET A 29 -16.54 -13.65 -8.86
C MET A 29 -16.92 -14.30 -7.53
N ARG A 30 -15.96 -14.73 -6.71
CA ARG A 30 -16.23 -15.55 -5.50
C ARG A 30 -15.96 -14.81 -4.20
N ILE A 31 -15.02 -13.87 -4.21
CA ILE A 31 -14.50 -13.22 -3.00
C ILE A 31 -14.44 -11.72 -3.25
N ASN A 32 -14.95 -10.94 -2.31
CA ASN A 32 -14.78 -9.49 -2.32
C ASN A 32 -13.29 -9.15 -2.16
N ILE A 33 -12.70 -8.59 -3.22
CA ILE A 33 -11.26 -8.30 -3.29
C ILE A 33 -10.87 -7.16 -2.34
N GLY A 34 -11.81 -6.29 -1.99
CA GLY A 34 -11.62 -5.29 -0.95
C GLY A 34 -11.31 -5.91 0.42
N TYR A 35 -11.90 -7.06 0.75
CA TYR A 35 -11.51 -7.79 1.97
C TYR A 35 -10.12 -8.38 1.87
N ILE A 36 -9.72 -8.88 0.69
CA ILE A 36 -8.34 -9.36 0.48
C ILE A 36 -7.35 -8.22 0.75
N PHE A 37 -7.65 -7.01 0.29
CA PHE A 37 -6.85 -5.83 0.58
C PHE A 37 -6.73 -5.56 2.09
N PHE A 38 -7.84 -5.44 2.81
CA PHE A 38 -7.80 -5.12 4.24
C PHE A 38 -7.16 -6.22 5.10
N VAL A 39 -7.48 -7.49 4.81
CA VAL A 39 -6.91 -8.64 5.52
C VAL A 39 -5.41 -8.70 5.30
N THR A 40 -4.95 -8.64 4.04
CA THR A 40 -3.51 -8.70 3.74
C THR A 40 -2.76 -7.52 4.34
N PHE A 41 -3.35 -6.33 4.36
CA PHE A 41 -2.76 -5.15 4.99
C PHE A 41 -2.52 -5.33 6.49
N ILE A 42 -3.53 -5.80 7.23
CA ILE A 42 -3.42 -6.07 8.66
C ILE A 42 -2.39 -7.17 8.90
N LEU A 43 -2.47 -8.26 8.13
CA LEU A 43 -1.65 -9.45 8.32
C LEU A 43 -0.17 -9.15 8.04
N LEU A 44 0.15 -8.42 6.96
CA LEU A 44 1.50 -7.93 6.68
C LEU A 44 2.00 -6.98 7.77
N SER A 45 1.17 -6.04 8.21
CA SER A 45 1.55 -5.08 9.25
C SER A 45 1.91 -5.79 10.57
N VAL A 46 1.11 -6.78 10.96
CA VAL A 46 1.32 -7.60 12.15
C VAL A 46 2.58 -8.45 11.98
N ILE A 47 2.74 -9.19 10.87
CA ILE A 47 3.92 -10.02 10.62
C ILE A 47 5.19 -9.18 10.68
N LEU A 48 5.28 -8.06 9.94
CA LEU A 48 6.47 -7.21 9.94
C LEU A 48 6.74 -6.57 11.30
N SER A 49 5.71 -6.37 12.13
CA SER A 49 5.88 -5.88 13.50
C SER A 49 6.39 -6.95 14.48
N LEU A 50 6.03 -8.22 14.24
CA LEU A 50 6.42 -9.38 15.05
C LEU A 50 7.80 -9.93 14.70
N ILE A 51 8.33 -9.65 13.49
CA ILE A 51 9.69 -10.04 13.13
C ILE A 51 10.65 -9.52 14.21
N PRO A 52 11.41 -10.42 14.87
CA PRO A 52 12.06 -10.12 16.13
C PRO A 52 12.99 -8.93 15.98
N ARG A 53 12.86 -7.96 16.91
CA ARG A 53 13.68 -6.74 17.03
C ARG A 53 15.20 -6.97 16.91
N ARG A 54 15.67 -8.21 17.09
CA ARG A 54 17.07 -8.65 16.91
C ARG A 54 17.55 -8.52 15.45
N LYS A 55 16.71 -8.83 14.45
CA LYS A 55 16.97 -8.41 13.07
C LYS A 55 16.46 -6.99 12.96
N GLN A 56 17.34 -6.01 13.16
CA GLN A 56 17.00 -4.61 12.90
C GLN A 56 16.71 -4.44 11.40
N LEU A 57 15.49 -4.77 10.96
CA LEU A 57 14.98 -4.41 9.64
C LEU A 57 14.96 -2.89 9.61
N LYS A 58 16.07 -2.30 9.19
CA LYS A 58 16.21 -0.88 8.90
C LYS A 58 15.61 -0.71 7.52
N LEU A 59 14.27 -0.66 7.47
CA LEU A 59 13.56 -0.16 6.31
C LEU A 59 13.98 1.29 6.13
N SER A 60 15.01 1.52 5.31
CA SER A 60 15.51 2.85 5.01
C SER A 60 14.50 3.60 4.15
N VAL A 61 14.65 4.93 4.09
CA VAL A 61 13.87 5.76 3.17
C VAL A 61 14.10 5.28 1.74
N VAL A 62 15.36 4.99 1.39
CA VAL A 62 15.76 4.47 0.06
C VAL A 62 15.03 3.17 -0.28
N PHE A 63 14.95 2.23 0.66
CA PHE A 63 14.20 1.00 0.45
C PHE A 63 12.71 1.27 0.22
N THR A 64 12.12 2.18 1.01
CA THR A 64 10.69 2.49 0.91
C THR A 64 10.35 3.22 -0.40
N THR A 65 11.19 4.16 -0.83
CA THR A 65 11.02 4.85 -2.12
C THR A 65 11.19 3.87 -3.28
N ALA A 66 12.23 3.02 -3.25
CA ALA A 66 12.41 1.98 -4.27
C ALA A 66 11.22 1.01 -4.32
N ASN A 67 10.71 0.60 -3.16
CA ASN A 67 9.57 -0.30 -3.07
C ASN A 67 8.30 0.32 -3.67
N LEU A 68 8.06 1.62 -3.45
CA LEU A 68 6.97 2.34 -4.11
C LEU A 68 7.10 2.31 -5.63
N PHE A 69 8.29 2.61 -6.17
CA PHE A 69 8.51 2.55 -7.62
C PHE A 69 8.27 1.14 -8.16
N ILE A 70 8.81 0.12 -7.51
CA ILE A 70 8.61 -1.28 -7.91
C ILE A 70 7.12 -1.66 -7.91
N CYS A 71 6.38 -1.32 -6.84
CA CYS A 71 4.95 -1.61 -6.74
C CYS A 71 4.15 -0.90 -7.84
N THR A 72 4.46 0.38 -8.11
CA THR A 72 3.77 1.14 -9.16
C THR A 72 4.06 0.60 -10.56
N ILE A 73 5.32 0.29 -10.87
CA ILE A 73 5.73 -0.29 -12.15
C ILE A 73 5.09 -1.66 -12.34
N TYR A 74 5.12 -2.51 -11.31
CA TYR A 74 4.48 -3.82 -11.36
C TYR A 74 2.98 -3.71 -11.66
N ALA A 75 2.27 -2.82 -10.97
CA ALA A 75 0.85 -2.61 -11.19
C ALA A 75 0.57 -2.07 -12.61
N MET A 76 1.42 -1.14 -13.11
CA MET A 76 1.35 -0.64 -14.48
C MET A 76 1.57 -1.74 -15.53
N VAL A 77 2.54 -2.64 -15.33
CA VAL A 77 2.77 -3.79 -16.24
C VAL A 77 1.57 -4.73 -16.24
N LEU A 78 0.92 -4.93 -15.10
CA LEU A 78 -0.13 -5.92 -14.95
C LEU A 78 -1.48 -5.50 -15.56
N TYR A 79 -1.83 -4.20 -15.49
CA TYR A 79 -3.12 -3.65 -15.95
C TYR A 79 -3.05 -2.54 -17.01
N GLY A 80 -1.89 -1.91 -17.20
CA GLY A 80 -1.74 -0.71 -18.02
C GLY A 80 -2.27 0.57 -17.36
N PHE A 81 -1.90 1.72 -17.93
CA PHE A 81 -2.23 3.05 -17.37
C PHE A 81 -3.72 3.35 -17.27
N GLN A 82 -4.54 2.85 -18.19
CA GLN A 82 -5.97 3.17 -18.23
C GLN A 82 -6.73 2.49 -17.09
N ARG A 83 -6.47 1.20 -16.87
CA ARG A 83 -7.15 0.42 -15.81
C ARG A 83 -6.62 0.73 -14.41
N LEU A 84 -5.38 1.19 -14.28
CA LEU A 84 -4.85 1.61 -12.98
C LEU A 84 -5.60 2.79 -12.36
N LYS A 85 -6.29 3.60 -13.17
CA LYS A 85 -7.11 4.72 -12.70
C LYS A 85 -8.40 4.26 -12.04
N THR A 86 -8.86 3.02 -12.24
CA THR A 86 -10.18 2.57 -11.76
C THR A 86 -10.08 1.37 -10.85
N VAL A 87 -9.16 0.43 -11.10
CA VAL A 87 -9.03 -0.82 -10.35
C VAL A 87 -8.74 -0.62 -8.86
N PRO A 88 -7.76 0.22 -8.43
CA PRO A 88 -7.53 0.42 -7.01
C PRO A 88 -8.74 1.03 -6.30
N ALA A 89 -9.45 1.95 -6.98
CA ALA A 89 -10.66 2.57 -6.43
C ALA A 89 -11.85 1.61 -6.36
N SER A 90 -12.01 0.69 -7.32
CA SER A 90 -13.07 -0.32 -7.26
C SER A 90 -12.85 -1.30 -6.11
N ILE A 91 -11.63 -1.77 -5.90
CA ILE A 91 -11.26 -2.65 -4.78
C ILE A 91 -11.64 -2.01 -3.44
N ILE A 92 -11.26 -0.75 -3.23
CA ILE A 92 -11.57 -0.05 -1.97
C ILE A 92 -13.08 0.20 -1.82
N ARG A 93 -13.75 0.61 -2.90
CA ARG A 93 -15.20 0.85 -2.88
C ARG A 93 -15.97 -0.41 -2.50
N GLU A 94 -15.58 -1.53 -3.08
CA GLU A 94 -16.19 -2.84 -2.81
C GLU A 94 -15.92 -3.32 -1.38
N GLY A 95 -14.70 -3.09 -0.87
CA GLY A 95 -14.34 -3.45 0.50
C GLY A 95 -15.05 -2.64 1.59
N ILE A 96 -15.41 -1.38 1.31
CA ILE A 96 -16.10 -0.49 2.25
C ILE A 96 -17.64 -0.60 2.12
N HIS A 97 -18.16 -1.30 1.11
CA HIS A 97 -19.60 -1.43 0.82
C HIS A 97 -20.35 -0.11 0.62
N ILE A 98 -19.64 0.98 0.27
CA ILE A 98 -20.26 2.28 -0.02
C ILE A 98 -20.32 2.50 -1.53
N ASN A 99 -21.46 2.12 -2.11
CA ASN A 99 -21.66 2.17 -3.56
C ASN A 99 -21.95 3.58 -4.12
N LYS A 100 -22.00 4.63 -3.30
CA LYS A 100 -22.32 6.00 -3.77
C LYS A 100 -21.10 6.88 -4.04
N ILE A 101 -19.92 6.48 -3.58
CA ILE A 101 -18.72 7.32 -3.71
C ILE A 101 -18.18 7.22 -5.14
N GLN A 102 -17.88 8.36 -5.74
CA GLN A 102 -17.25 8.45 -7.05
C GLN A 102 -15.80 7.94 -7.01
N PHE A 103 -15.37 7.20 -8.05
CA PHE A 103 -14.01 6.67 -8.13
C PHE A 103 -12.93 7.76 -8.04
N SER A 104 -13.19 8.98 -8.56
CA SER A 104 -12.28 10.11 -8.48
C SER A 104 -11.91 10.47 -7.03
N VAL A 105 -12.90 10.46 -6.12
CA VAL A 105 -12.70 10.78 -4.70
C VAL A 105 -11.83 9.72 -4.02
N ILE A 106 -12.09 8.44 -4.28
CA ILE A 106 -11.32 7.34 -3.70
C ILE A 106 -9.87 7.38 -4.18
N ASN A 107 -9.66 7.62 -5.48
CA ASN A 107 -8.31 7.79 -6.04
C ASN A 107 -7.57 8.96 -5.42
N LEU A 108 -8.24 10.09 -5.24
CA LEU A 108 -7.64 11.27 -4.62
C LEU A 108 -7.20 10.95 -3.18
N VAL A 109 -8.04 10.28 -2.40
CA VAL A 109 -7.71 9.85 -1.04
C VAL A 109 -6.52 8.88 -1.04
N LEU A 110 -6.53 7.88 -1.92
CA LEU A 110 -5.42 6.94 -2.12
C LEU A 110 -4.10 7.68 -2.41
N LEU A 111 -4.15 8.64 -3.31
CA LEU A 111 -2.99 9.42 -3.75
C LEU A 111 -2.45 10.27 -2.58
N ILE A 112 -3.35 10.90 -1.81
CA ILE A 112 -2.99 11.62 -0.58
C ILE A 112 -2.30 10.69 0.41
N ILE A 113 -2.85 9.50 0.67
CA ILE A 113 -2.26 8.54 1.62
C ILE A 113 -0.85 8.13 1.17
N ILE A 114 -0.66 7.85 -0.12
CA ILE A 114 0.63 7.45 -0.68
C ILE A 114 1.66 8.58 -0.57
N ILE A 115 1.31 9.81 -0.98
CA ILE A 115 2.21 10.97 -0.92
C ILE A 115 2.52 11.34 0.53
N LEU A 116 1.48 11.50 1.35
CA LEU A 116 1.62 11.98 2.73
C LEU A 116 2.40 10.96 3.57
N GLY A 117 2.15 9.65 3.36
CA GLY A 117 2.93 8.59 3.97
C GLY A 117 4.41 8.69 3.63
N LEU A 118 4.77 8.90 2.35
CA LEU A 118 6.15 9.04 1.92
C LEU A 118 6.83 10.32 2.47
N VAL A 119 6.12 11.45 2.44
CA VAL A 119 6.61 12.73 2.99
C VAL A 119 6.90 12.61 4.48
N LEU A 120 6.00 12.00 5.26
CA LEU A 120 6.22 11.77 6.69
C LEU A 120 7.48 10.92 6.92
N ILE A 121 7.66 9.84 6.16
CA ILE A 121 8.86 8.97 6.26
C ILE A 121 10.14 9.79 6.05
N ILE A 122 10.18 10.64 5.02
CA ILE A 122 11.36 11.49 4.72
C ILE A 122 11.63 12.50 5.82
N ILE A 123 10.60 13.21 6.29
CA ILE A 123 10.74 14.23 7.35
C ILE A 123 11.28 13.59 8.63
N PHE A 124 10.73 12.44 9.02
CA PHE A 124 11.16 11.76 10.24
C PHE A 124 12.56 11.16 10.13
N ASP A 125 12.98 10.70 8.96
CA ASP A 125 14.35 10.21 8.79
C ASP A 125 15.38 11.35 8.85
N LYS A 126 15.08 12.50 8.22
CA LYS A 126 15.90 13.73 8.36
C LYS A 126 15.99 14.19 9.81
N SER A 127 14.87 14.20 10.54
CA SER A 127 14.84 14.54 11.97
C SER A 127 15.73 13.59 12.79
N LYS A 128 15.73 12.30 12.46
CA LYS A 128 16.57 11.31 13.13
C LYS A 128 18.05 11.54 12.83
N GLN A 129 18.45 11.79 11.59
CA GLN A 129 19.84 12.07 11.24
C GLN A 129 20.38 13.34 11.91
N LYS A 130 19.56 14.39 12.04
CA LYS A 130 19.92 15.65 12.69
C LYS A 130 20.12 15.52 14.21
N LYS A 131 19.57 14.47 14.83
CA LYS A 131 19.71 14.19 16.27
C LYS A 131 20.98 13.38 16.62
N TYR A 132 21.68 12.85 15.62
CA TYR A 132 22.92 12.06 15.76
C TYR A 132 24.16 12.74 15.14
N LYS A 133 24.01 13.97 14.66
CA LYS A 133 25.12 14.88 14.33
C LYS A 133 25.21 15.92 15.45
#